data_AF-A0A6L2K4S9-F1
#
_entry.id   AF-A0A6L2K4S9-F1
#
_cell.length_a   1.000
_cell.length_b   1.000
_cell.length_c   1.000
_cell.angle_alpha   90.00
_cell.angle_beta   90.00
_cell.angle_gamma   90.00
#
_symmetry.space_group_name_H-M   'P 1'
#
loop_
_entity.id
_entity.type
_entity.pdbx_description
1 polymer ?
#
loop_
_entity_poly.entity_id
_entity_poly.type
_entity_poly.pdbx_seq_one_letter_code
_entity_poly.pdbx_strand_id
1 'polypeptide(L)'
;MIKLSWASLEYSNIDVMTRFKKKLQDLKVIIRRWVKTKRLEMVGSKLDTIAELDKIDKAMDIGVVDDCTVLRRIELKNNLLKLTKMEAKDRIQKSKVKWAVEGDENSKFFTVL
;
A
#
# COMPACT_ATOMS: atom_id res chain seq x y z
N MET A 1 -15.76 2.76 -0.66
CA MET A 1 -15.58 2.29 -2.04
C MET A 1 -15.85 0.79 -2.19
N ILE A 2 -15.03 -0.12 -1.63
CA ILE A 2 -15.20 -1.58 -1.82
C ILE A 2 -16.61 -2.08 -1.42
N LYS A 3 -17.15 -1.65 -0.27
CA LYS A 3 -18.51 -2.00 0.16
C LYS A 3 -19.60 -1.53 -0.80
N LEU A 4 -19.45 -0.33 -1.37
CA LEU A 4 -20.39 0.23 -2.35
C LEU A 4 -20.32 -0.54 -3.66
N SER A 5 -19.10 -0.84 -4.14
CA SER A 5 -18.88 -1.67 -5.30
C SER A 5 -19.44 -3.09 -5.13
N TRP A 6 -19.39 -3.66 -3.93
CA TRP A 6 -20.01 -4.96 -3.66
C TRP A 6 -21.53 -4.91 -3.74
N ALA A 7 -22.15 -3.88 -3.19
CA ALA A 7 -23.59 -3.69 -3.21
C ALA A 7 -24.14 -3.48 -4.64
N SER A 8 -23.40 -2.78 -5.49
CA SER A 8 -23.82 -2.45 -6.86
C SER A 8 -23.64 -3.58 -7.89
N LEU A 9 -23.05 -4.73 -7.51
CA LEU A 9 -22.88 -5.87 -8.42
C LEU A 9 -24.14 -6.74 -8.41
N GLU A 10 -24.98 -6.54 -9.43
CA GLU A 10 -26.18 -7.32 -9.70
C GLU A 10 -26.01 -8.13 -11.00
N TYR A 11 -26.39 -9.40 -10.97
CA TYR A 11 -26.43 -10.25 -12.16
C TYR A 11 -27.76 -10.98 -12.17
N SER A 12 -28.68 -10.53 -13.02
CA SER A 12 -30.08 -11.01 -12.96
C SER A 12 -30.30 -12.37 -13.64
N ASN A 13 -29.36 -12.85 -14.46
CA ASN A 13 -29.64 -13.92 -15.43
C ASN A 13 -28.73 -15.16 -15.32
N ILE A 14 -28.15 -15.41 -14.14
CA ILE A 14 -27.22 -16.53 -13.92
C ILE A 14 -27.58 -17.28 -12.65
N ASP A 15 -27.41 -18.61 -12.68
CA ASP A 15 -27.44 -19.51 -11.52
C ASP A 15 -26.68 -18.91 -10.32
N VAL A 16 -27.19 -19.18 -9.12
CA VAL A 16 -26.75 -18.57 -7.85
C VAL A 16 -25.25 -18.77 -7.64
N MET A 17 -24.72 -19.96 -7.91
CA MET A 17 -23.31 -20.28 -7.70
C MET A 17 -22.42 -19.54 -8.71
N THR A 18 -22.88 -19.47 -9.96
CA THR A 18 -22.17 -18.76 -11.02
C THR A 18 -22.19 -17.24 -10.80
N ARG A 19 -23.31 -16.69 -10.31
CA ARG A 19 -23.45 -15.29 -9.88
C ARG A 19 -22.46 -14.96 -8.77
N PHE A 20 -22.39 -15.79 -7.74
CA PHE A 20 -21.47 -15.59 -6.62
C PHE A 20 -20.00 -15.62 -7.07
N LYS A 21 -19.63 -16.62 -7.88
CA LYS A 21 -18.29 -16.72 -8.48
C LYS A 21 -17.93 -15.47 -9.29
N LYS A 22 -18.84 -14.99 -10.14
CA LYS A 22 -18.61 -13.81 -10.97
C LYS A 22 -18.44 -12.55 -10.12
N LYS A 23 -19.26 -12.39 -9.08
CA LYS A 23 -19.18 -11.29 -8.12
C LYS A 23 -17.82 -11.24 -7.40
N LEU A 24 -17.28 -12.39 -7.00
CA LEU A 24 -15.93 -12.48 -6.41
C LEU A 24 -14.83 -12.12 -7.42
N GLN A 25 -14.94 -12.56 -8.67
CA GLN A 25 -13.98 -12.23 -9.73
C GLN A 25 -13.94 -10.72 -9.99
N ASP A 26 -15.10 -10.09 -10.12
CA ASP A 26 -15.19 -8.66 -10.39
C ASP A 26 -14.74 -7.83 -9.17
N LEU A 27 -15.08 -8.27 -7.95
CA LEU A 27 -14.56 -7.68 -6.72
C LEU A 27 -13.03 -7.73 -6.67
N LYS A 28 -12.42 -8.86 -7.03
CA LYS A 28 -10.97 -9.02 -7.10
C LYS A 28 -10.33 -8.02 -8.06
N VAL A 29 -10.94 -7.76 -9.22
CA VAL A 29 -10.46 -6.74 -10.19
C VAL A 29 -10.54 -5.34 -9.59
N ILE A 30 -11.64 -5.00 -8.93
CA ILE A 30 -11.85 -3.69 -8.29
C ILE A 30 -10.82 -3.46 -7.18
N ILE A 31 -10.61 -4.45 -6.31
CA ILE A 31 -9.62 -4.37 -5.22
C ILE A 31 -8.21 -4.17 -5.80
N ARG A 32 -7.84 -4.94 -6.82
CA ARG A 32 -6.52 -4.81 -7.48
C ARG A 32 -6.31 -3.43 -8.08
N ARG A 33 -7.32 -2.90 -8.77
CA ARG A 33 -7.28 -1.54 -9.32
C ARG A 33 -7.11 -0.50 -8.22
N TRP A 34 -7.93 -0.59 -7.17
CA TRP A 34 -7.86 0.34 -6.04
C TRP A 34 -6.49 0.35 -5.35
N VAL A 35 -5.91 -0.83 -5.10
CA VAL A 35 -4.57 -0.96 -4.51
C VAL A 35 -3.52 -0.33 -5.42
N LYS A 36 -3.60 -0.53 -6.75
CA LYS A 36 -2.68 0.11 -7.71
C LYS A 36 -2.80 1.63 -7.66
N THR A 37 -4.01 2.17 -7.68
CA THR A 37 -4.25 3.62 -7.58
C THR A 37 -3.72 4.19 -6.27
N LYS A 38 -4.02 3.55 -5.13
CA LYS A 38 -3.52 3.98 -3.82
C LYS A 38 -2.00 3.95 -3.72
N ARG A 39 -1.35 2.97 -4.36
CA ARG A 39 0.11 2.92 -4.44
C ARG A 39 0.68 4.07 -5.26
N LEU A 40 0.05 4.43 -6.37
CA LEU A 40 0.49 5.58 -7.19
C LEU A 40 0.33 6.90 -6.43
N GLU A 41 -0.83 7.12 -5.80
CA GLU A 41 -1.08 8.30 -4.95
C GLU A 41 -0.01 8.40 -3.84
N MET A 42 0.27 7.28 -3.15
CA MET A 42 1.27 7.22 -2.10
C MET A 42 2.68 7.55 -2.60
N VAL A 43 3.08 7.04 -3.77
CA VAL A 43 4.38 7.35 -4.38
C VAL A 43 4.46 8.83 -4.73
N GLY A 44 3.39 9.40 -5.30
CA GLY A 44 3.31 10.85 -5.58
C GLY A 44 3.51 11.68 -4.31
N SER A 45 2.69 11.44 -3.27
CA SER A 45 2.81 12.16 -2.00
C SER A 45 4.17 12.01 -1.33
N LYS A 46 4.82 10.85 -1.49
CA LYS A 46 6.18 10.61 -0.98
C LYS A 46 7.21 11.47 -1.73
N LEU A 47 7.11 11.55 -3.05
CA LEU A 47 7.99 12.41 -3.86
C LEU A 47 7.80 13.88 -3.52
N ASP A 48 6.55 14.32 -3.36
CA ASP A 48 6.23 15.70 -2.95
C ASP A 48 6.83 16.02 -1.57
N THR A 49 6.68 15.10 -0.60
CA THR A 49 7.25 15.22 0.74
C THR A 49 8.78 15.33 0.69
N ILE A 50 9.44 14.52 -0.15
CA ILE A 50 10.90 14.55 -0.32
C ILE A 50 11.35 15.86 -0.98
N ALA A 51 10.63 16.32 -2.01
CA ALA A 51 10.95 17.56 -2.70
C ALA A 51 10.78 18.78 -1.79
N GLU A 52 9.75 18.79 -0.92
CA GLU A 52 9.58 19.84 0.09
C GLU A 52 10.70 19.81 1.13
N LEU A 53 11.10 18.62 1.58
CA LEU A 53 12.18 18.44 2.54
C LEU A 53 13.53 18.88 1.97
N ASP A 54 13.82 18.60 0.69
CA ASP A 54 15.01 19.09 -0.03
C ASP A 54 15.05 20.62 -0.11
N LYS A 55 13.90 21.28 -0.36
CA LYS A 55 13.81 22.75 -0.35
C LYS A 55 14.12 23.31 1.04
N ILE A 56 13.57 22.70 2.09
CA ILE A 56 13.82 23.14 3.47
C ILE A 56 15.29 22.92 3.83
N ASP A 57 15.87 21.75 3.54
CA ASP A 57 17.27 21.46 3.83
C ASP A 57 18.20 22.48 3.12
N LYS A 58 17.93 22.82 1.84
CA LYS A 58 18.67 23.88 1.12
C LYS A 58 18.52 25.26 1.74
N ALA A 59 17.33 25.61 2.23
CA ALA A 59 17.09 26.88 2.93
C ALA A 59 17.86 26.93 4.26
N MET A 60 17.93 25.81 4.98
CA MET A 60 18.72 25.71 6.21
C MET A 60 20.23 25.84 5.93
N ASP A 61 20.73 25.25 4.84
CA ASP A 61 22.16 25.31 4.47
C ASP A 61 22.64 26.74 4.17
N ILE A 62 21.76 27.61 3.66
CA ILE A 62 22.05 29.04 3.44
C ILE A 62 21.77 29.91 4.67
N GLY A 63 21.42 29.30 5.81
CA GLY A 63 21.16 29.99 7.07
C GLY A 63 19.76 30.59 7.21
N VAL A 64 18.84 30.30 6.29
CA VAL A 64 17.43 30.72 6.38
C VAL A 64 16.68 29.70 7.23
N VAL A 65 16.70 29.92 8.55
CA VAL A 65 16.07 29.03 9.54
C VAL A 65 15.16 29.85 10.45
N ASP A 66 13.91 29.45 10.51
CA ASP A 66 12.94 29.87 11.53
C ASP A 66 12.29 28.65 12.20
N ASP A 67 11.65 28.85 13.35
CA ASP A 67 11.04 27.75 14.10
C ASP A 67 9.96 27.01 13.29
N CYS A 68 9.24 27.69 12.41
CA CYS A 68 8.24 27.06 11.53
C CYS A 68 8.91 26.13 10.51
N THR A 69 10.05 26.52 9.92
CA THR A 69 10.81 25.66 8.99
C THR A 69 11.32 24.40 9.68
N VAL A 70 11.79 24.51 10.93
CA VAL A 70 12.25 23.36 11.73
C VAL A 70 11.09 22.43 12.06
N LEU A 71 9.96 22.97 12.52
CA LEU A 71 8.76 22.19 12.83
C LEU A 71 8.24 21.45 11.59
N ARG A 72 8.16 22.14 10.44
CA ARG A 72 7.71 21.56 9.17
C ARG A 72 8.62 20.41 8.73
N ARG A 73 9.94 20.57 8.85
CA ARG A 73 10.91 19.51 8.55
C ARG A 73 10.67 18.25 9.39
N ILE A 74 10.43 18.42 10.69
CA ILE A 74 10.14 17.30 11.61
C ILE A 74 8.85 16.60 11.19
N GLU A 75 7.81 17.35 10.86
CA GLU A 75 6.53 16.82 10.38
C GLU A 75 6.71 15.97 9.11
N LEU A 76 7.42 16.50 8.10
CA LEU A 76 7.69 15.80 6.84
C LEU A 76 8.48 14.51 7.07
N LYS A 77 9.51 14.54 7.94
CA LYS A 77 10.27 13.32 8.32
C LYS A 77 9.37 12.28 9.00
N ASN A 78 8.49 12.71 9.90
CA ASN A 78 7.54 11.82 10.56
C ASN A 78 6.54 11.20 9.58
N ASN A 79 6.06 11.99 8.61
CA ASN A 79 5.17 11.49 7.55
C ASN A 79 5.89 10.45 6.67
N LEU A 80 7.13 10.72 6.28
CA LEU A 80 7.96 9.78 5.51
C LEU A 80 8.22 8.47 6.27
N LEU A 81 8.47 8.55 7.58
CA LEU A 81 8.64 7.39 8.44
C LEU A 81 7.36 6.54 8.52
N LYS A 82 6.19 7.18 8.68
CA LYS A 82 4.89 6.50 8.67
C LYS A 82 4.66 5.77 7.35
N LEU A 83 4.94 6.41 6.21
CA LEU A 83 4.81 5.81 4.89
C LEU A 83 5.75 4.60 4.73
N THR A 84 7.01 4.74 5.12
CA THR A 84 8.00 3.65 5.04
C THR A 84 7.59 2.44 5.89
N LYS A 85 7.05 2.67 7.09
CA LYS A 85 6.50 1.60 7.95
C LYS A 85 5.31 0.90 7.29
N MET A 86 4.44 1.63 6.59
CA MET A 86 3.31 1.06 5.86
C MET A 86 3.79 0.19 4.68
N GLU A 87 4.76 0.67 3.91
CA GLU A 87 5.37 -0.08 2.81
C GLU A 87 6.03 -1.38 3.30
N ALA A 88 6.72 -1.33 4.44
CA ALA A 88 7.33 -2.51 5.04
C ALA A 88 6.28 -3.58 5.42
N LYS A 89 5.16 -3.16 6.03
CA LYS A 89 4.05 -4.08 6.36
C LYS A 89 3.44 -4.72 5.11
N ASP A 90 3.22 -3.96 4.04
CA ASP A 90 2.71 -4.48 2.77
C ASP A 90 3.67 -5.50 2.14
N ARG A 91 4.99 -5.21 2.15
CA ARG A 91 6.02 -6.15 1.67
C ARG A 91 6.01 -7.45 2.46
N ILE A 92 5.99 -7.36 3.80
CA ILE A 92 5.93 -8.54 4.68
C ILE A 92 4.69 -9.37 4.36
N GLN A 93 3.53 -8.74 4.22
CA GLN A 93 2.29 -9.46 3.91
C GLN A 93 2.35 -10.17 2.56
N LYS A 94 2.88 -9.51 1.52
CA LYS A 94 3.08 -10.11 0.20
C LYS A 94 4.05 -11.28 0.24
N SER A 95 5.15 -11.15 0.98
CA SER A 95 6.09 -12.26 1.19
C SER A 95 5.42 -13.44 1.89
N LYS A 96 4.63 -13.21 2.94
CA LYS A 96 3.88 -14.29 3.63
C LYS A 96 2.92 -15.01 2.69
N VAL A 97 2.17 -14.27 1.88
CA VAL A 97 1.26 -14.86 0.88
C VAL A 97 2.03 -15.64 -0.16
N LYS A 98 3.14 -15.10 -0.67
CA LYS A 98 4.00 -15.79 -1.63
C LYS A 98 4.52 -17.11 -1.04
N TRP A 99 5.02 -17.06 0.20
CA TRP A 99 5.51 -18.23 0.92
C TRP A 99 4.44 -19.29 1.14
N ALA A 100 3.22 -18.89 1.53
CA ALA A 100 2.10 -19.81 1.70
C ALA A 100 1.62 -20.47 0.40
N VAL A 101 1.78 -19.79 -0.76
CA VAL A 101 1.38 -20.31 -2.08
C VAL A 101 2.45 -21.20 -2.69
N GLU A 102 3.72 -20.82 -2.57
CA GLU A 102 4.85 -21.59 -3.10
C GLU A 102 5.15 -22.84 -2.27
N GLY A 103 4.65 -22.88 -1.03
CA GLY A 103 4.88 -23.97 -0.10
C GLY A 103 6.22 -23.82 0.61
N ASP A 104 6.30 -24.46 1.76
CA ASP A 104 7.53 -24.49 2.53
C ASP A 104 8.53 -25.46 1.88
N GLU A 105 9.44 -24.98 1.04
CA GLU A 105 10.57 -25.80 0.56
C GLU A 105 11.43 -26.32 1.73
N ASN A 106 11.31 -25.73 2.92
CA ASN A 106 11.97 -26.18 4.15
C ASN A 106 11.42 -27.51 4.67
N SER A 107 10.21 -27.93 4.28
CA SER A 107 9.65 -29.23 4.66
C SER A 107 10.41 -30.43 4.07
N LYS A 108 11.30 -30.21 3.07
CA LYS A 108 12.27 -31.22 2.61
C LYS A 108 13.49 -31.38 3.54
N PHE A 109 13.77 -30.39 4.37
CA PHE A 109 14.94 -30.35 5.26
C PHE A 109 14.60 -30.70 6.71
N PHE A 110 13.33 -30.59 7.09
CA PHE A 110 12.82 -30.93 8.43
C PHE A 110 11.86 -32.12 8.38
N THR A 111 12.28 -33.22 7.74
CA THR A 111 11.78 -34.53 8.13
C THR A 111 12.41 -34.87 9.47
N VAL A 112 11.59 -34.82 10.51
CA VAL A 112 11.92 -35.16 11.90
C VAL A 112 12.50 -36.58 11.98
N LEU A 113 13.60 -36.70 12.73
CA LEU A 113 14.22 -37.94 13.20
C LEU A 113 13.23 -38.86 13.93
#